data_AF-A0A2R7KJN2-F1
#
_entry.id   AF-A0A2R7KJN2-F1
#
_cell.length_a   1.000
_cell.length_b   1.000
_cell.length_c   1.000
_cell.angle_alpha   90.00
_cell.angle_beta   90.00
_cell.angle_gamma   90.00
#
_symmetry.space_group_name_H-M   'P 1'
#
loop_
_entity.id
_entity.type
_entity.pdbx_description
1 polymer ?
#
loop_
_entity_poly.entity_id
_entity_poly.type
_entity_poly.pdbx_seq_one_letter_code
_entity_poly.pdbx_strand_id
1 'polypeptide(L)'
;MQQTGRLLKDPVKIADGKIKFGFILLSSGMFKETFDSLNTVNVRILPDGLKREYYFLTARTYYDLADFDKDRYYAPIYNKRASIYIDSAIALSAPGSYEQTYDQGLKYLKLGDRERAAVLLKKLMNAYPLSNHELAVTASTLSDIYIQNGDNEEAISLLIMAAIADIKSSTKEAAAMLNLAQLLHRKGDIKNAYMFINEAMNDASYYGARQRKVQVSAILMVIAAEKVNSVEEQRRVLFIYASLLTLLVALVILFAFIISRQLKKLKKADKVIVQTNHSLGETIRKLNEADKIKEEYIGYYFNLISEYIAKLDRFKRSVNNKLVTRKFEDIQLLVNNINLKKEREELFVNFDKAFLTLFPNFVQDFNALFAPEHQVKLNSGQFLNTDLRIFALIRLGISDTEKIACILEYSMNTIYNYKARIKSRSLLPNDDFEDAILSIKTL
;
A
#
# COMPACT_ATOMS: atom_id res chain seq x y z
N MET A 1 -46.40 52.60 -25.73
CA MET A 1 -46.48 54.00 -25.23
C MET A 1 -46.47 55.04 -26.33
N GLN A 2 -45.43 55.14 -27.18
CA GLN A 2 -45.40 56.14 -28.26
C GLN A 2 -46.57 55.98 -29.25
N GLN A 3 -46.90 54.75 -29.65
CA GLN A 3 -48.07 54.45 -30.49
C GLN A 3 -49.38 54.92 -29.83
N THR A 4 -49.55 54.65 -28.53
CA THR A 4 -50.68 55.13 -27.75
C THR A 4 -50.74 56.66 -27.72
N GLY A 5 -49.61 57.34 -27.51
CA GLY A 5 -49.54 58.80 -27.55
C GLY A 5 -49.95 59.38 -28.92
N ARG A 6 -49.55 58.73 -30.03
CA ARG A 6 -49.98 59.10 -31.38
C ARG A 6 -51.48 58.92 -31.58
N LEU A 7 -52.05 57.80 -31.13
CA LEU A 7 -53.49 57.54 -31.18
C LEU A 7 -54.29 58.57 -30.36
N LEU A 8 -53.76 58.96 -29.19
CA LEU A 8 -54.37 59.96 -28.30
C LEU A 8 -54.08 61.41 -28.70
N LYS A 9 -53.24 61.64 -29.73
CA LYS A 9 -52.73 62.97 -30.11
C LYS A 9 -52.10 63.74 -28.93
N ASP A 10 -51.47 63.01 -28.02
CA ASP A 10 -50.87 63.55 -26.80
C ASP A 10 -49.34 63.67 -26.98
N PRO A 11 -48.82 64.89 -27.25
CA PRO A 11 -47.41 65.07 -27.55
C PRO A 11 -46.51 64.82 -26.33
N VAL A 12 -47.03 64.96 -25.10
CA VAL A 12 -46.29 64.68 -23.87
C VAL A 12 -46.10 63.18 -23.71
N LYS A 13 -47.14 62.36 -23.93
CA LYS A 13 -47.02 60.89 -23.91
C LYS A 13 -46.08 60.35 -24.99
N ILE A 14 -46.05 60.99 -26.16
CA ILE A 14 -45.09 60.63 -27.22
C ILE A 14 -43.66 60.91 -26.74
N ALA A 15 -43.43 62.08 -26.16
CA ALA A 15 -42.12 62.48 -25.64
C ALA A 15 -41.65 61.59 -24.48
N ASP A 16 -42.50 61.32 -23.50
CA ASP A 16 -42.22 60.36 -22.41
C ASP A 16 -41.88 58.96 -22.96
N GLY A 17 -42.67 58.48 -23.93
CA GLY A 17 -42.38 57.22 -24.61
C GLY A 17 -41.02 57.18 -25.34
N LYS A 18 -40.48 58.33 -25.78
CA LYS A 18 -39.14 58.43 -26.37
C LYS A 18 -38.03 58.46 -25.32
N ILE A 19 -38.27 59.13 -24.19
CA ILE A 19 -37.35 59.14 -23.04
C ILE A 19 -37.17 57.71 -22.51
N LYS A 20 -38.27 57.01 -22.24
CA LYS A 20 -38.24 55.59 -21.80
C LYS A 20 -37.60 54.65 -22.82
N PHE A 21 -37.83 54.91 -24.11
CA PHE A 21 -37.15 54.14 -25.16
C PHE A 21 -35.65 54.43 -25.20
N GLY A 22 -35.24 55.69 -25.00
CA GLY A 22 -33.84 56.08 -24.86
C GLY A 22 -33.16 55.39 -23.67
N PHE A 23 -33.85 55.24 -22.54
CA PHE A 23 -33.34 54.47 -21.40
C PHE A 23 -33.06 53.02 -21.77
N ILE A 24 -34.01 52.35 -22.44
CA ILE A 24 -33.83 50.95 -22.88
C ILE A 24 -32.64 50.83 -23.83
N LEU A 25 -32.53 51.73 -24.82
CA LEU A 25 -31.41 51.75 -25.76
C LEU A 25 -30.06 51.96 -25.04
N LEU A 26 -30.00 52.88 -24.08
CA LEU A 26 -28.80 53.13 -23.28
C LEU A 26 -28.42 51.89 -22.49
N SER A 27 -29.36 51.28 -21.77
CA SER A 27 -29.10 50.09 -20.95
C SER A 27 -28.70 48.86 -21.78
N SER A 28 -29.02 48.84 -23.09
CA SER A 28 -28.55 47.86 -24.08
C SER A 28 -27.19 48.20 -24.72
N GLY A 29 -26.64 49.39 -24.46
CA GLY A 29 -25.37 49.86 -25.01
C GLY A 29 -25.46 50.53 -26.40
N MET A 30 -26.64 51.02 -26.79
CA MET A 30 -26.90 51.64 -28.11
C MET A 30 -26.80 53.18 -28.03
N PHE A 31 -25.60 53.70 -27.72
CA PHE A 31 -25.41 55.13 -27.42
C PHE A 31 -25.88 56.08 -28.53
N LYS A 32 -25.57 55.77 -29.80
CA LYS A 32 -25.96 56.60 -30.94
C LYS A 32 -27.47 56.67 -31.06
N GLU A 33 -28.14 55.52 -31.01
CA GLU A 33 -29.59 55.41 -31.11
C GLU A 33 -30.29 56.07 -29.93
N THR A 34 -29.69 56.03 -28.74
CA THR A 34 -30.16 56.80 -27.58
C THR A 34 -30.16 58.30 -27.89
N PHE A 35 -29.07 58.86 -28.42
CA PHE A 35 -29.03 60.26 -28.83
C PHE A 35 -30.03 60.57 -29.95
N ASP A 36 -30.14 59.71 -30.96
CA ASP A 36 -31.10 59.87 -32.05
C ASP A 36 -32.55 59.91 -31.52
N SER A 37 -32.88 59.09 -30.50
CA SER A 37 -34.18 59.14 -29.83
C SER A 37 -34.38 60.44 -29.06
N LEU A 38 -33.44 60.78 -28.16
CA LEU A 38 -33.54 61.92 -27.25
C LEU A 38 -33.56 63.26 -28.00
N ASN A 39 -32.76 63.42 -29.05
CA ASN A 39 -32.72 64.66 -29.85
C ASN A 39 -34.06 65.00 -30.54
N THR A 40 -34.97 64.04 -30.66
CA THR A 40 -36.30 64.25 -31.24
C THR A 40 -37.38 64.60 -30.20
N VAL A 41 -37.00 64.74 -28.93
CA VAL A 41 -37.90 65.13 -27.83
C VAL A 41 -38.01 66.66 -27.79
N ASN A 42 -39.24 67.16 -27.89
CA ASN A 42 -39.50 68.58 -27.64
C ASN A 42 -39.58 68.81 -26.12
N VAL A 43 -38.49 69.28 -25.52
CA VAL A 43 -38.39 69.47 -24.06
C VAL A 43 -39.32 70.58 -23.55
N ARG A 44 -39.68 71.55 -24.40
CA ARG A 44 -40.48 72.73 -23.99
C ARG A 44 -41.90 72.37 -23.56
N ILE A 45 -42.45 71.29 -24.11
CA ILE A 45 -43.81 70.83 -23.81
C ILE A 45 -43.88 69.89 -22.60
N LEU A 46 -42.73 69.49 -22.03
CA LEU A 46 -42.69 68.52 -20.95
C LEU A 46 -43.03 69.17 -19.60
N PRO A 47 -43.77 68.48 -18.70
CA PRO A 47 -43.82 68.84 -17.29
C PRO A 47 -42.44 68.65 -16.65
N ASP A 48 -42.18 69.34 -15.53
CA ASP A 48 -40.84 69.45 -14.97
C ASP A 48 -40.24 68.10 -14.55
N GLY A 49 -41.06 67.16 -14.07
CA GLY A 49 -40.60 65.80 -13.79
C GLY A 49 -40.04 65.08 -15.03
N LEU A 50 -40.71 65.20 -16.18
CA LEU A 50 -40.24 64.61 -17.44
C LEU A 50 -39.07 65.39 -18.05
N LYS A 51 -38.99 66.71 -17.85
CA LYS A 51 -37.79 67.49 -18.23
C LYS A 51 -36.57 67.01 -17.44
N ARG A 52 -36.73 66.80 -16.13
CA ARG A 52 -35.69 66.30 -15.26
C ARG A 52 -35.21 64.92 -15.72
N GLU A 53 -36.13 64.00 -15.99
CA GLU A 53 -35.81 62.66 -16.50
C GLU A 53 -35.07 62.72 -17.84
N TYR A 54 -35.52 63.56 -18.77
CA TYR A 54 -34.84 63.80 -20.05
C TYR A 54 -33.39 64.28 -19.85
N TYR A 55 -33.19 65.29 -19.01
CA TYR A 55 -31.86 65.84 -18.78
C TYR A 55 -30.94 64.87 -18.04
N PHE A 56 -31.46 64.16 -17.04
CA PHE A 56 -30.71 63.12 -16.34
C PHE A 56 -30.28 62.01 -17.30
N LEU A 57 -31.21 61.48 -18.11
CA LEU A 57 -30.91 60.41 -19.06
C LEU A 57 -29.91 60.86 -20.13
N THR A 58 -30.01 62.11 -20.60
CA THR A 58 -29.03 62.70 -21.53
C THR A 58 -27.65 62.81 -20.88
N ALA A 59 -27.58 63.26 -19.62
CA ALA A 59 -26.33 63.32 -18.87
C ALA A 59 -25.71 61.94 -18.68
N ARG A 60 -26.52 60.97 -18.23
CA ARG A 60 -26.12 59.57 -18.07
C ARG A 60 -25.59 58.97 -19.37
N THR A 61 -26.26 59.22 -20.50
CA THR A 61 -25.82 58.74 -21.81
C THR A 61 -24.40 59.23 -22.15
N TYR A 62 -24.10 60.51 -21.87
CA TYR A 62 -22.76 61.04 -22.07
C TYR A 62 -21.73 60.48 -21.08
N TYR A 63 -22.10 60.29 -19.80
CA TYR A 63 -21.21 59.68 -18.81
C TYR A 63 -20.88 58.22 -19.15
N ASP A 64 -21.89 57.42 -19.50
CA ASP A 64 -21.72 56.01 -19.85
C ASP A 64 -20.90 55.87 -21.15
N LEU A 65 -21.05 56.80 -22.10
CA LEU A 65 -20.21 56.86 -23.30
C LEU A 65 -18.76 57.23 -22.98
N ALA A 66 -18.53 58.16 -22.04
CA ALA A 66 -17.18 58.49 -21.58
C ALA A 66 -16.51 57.29 -20.89
N ASP A 67 -17.26 56.55 -20.08
CA ASP A 67 -16.81 55.32 -19.42
C ASP A 67 -16.59 54.15 -20.41
N PHE A 68 -17.28 54.17 -21.55
CA PHE A 68 -17.09 53.19 -22.60
C PHE A 68 -15.81 53.47 -23.39
N ASP A 69 -15.64 54.69 -23.87
CA ASP A 69 -14.50 55.07 -24.71
C ASP A 69 -13.18 55.08 -23.90
N LYS A 70 -13.23 55.58 -22.66
CA LYS A 70 -12.08 55.60 -21.72
C LYS A 70 -10.80 56.19 -22.32
N ASP A 71 -10.94 57.09 -23.29
CA ASP A 71 -9.84 57.69 -24.01
C ASP A 71 -9.50 59.08 -23.45
N ARG A 72 -8.31 59.59 -23.80
CA ARG A 72 -7.85 60.89 -23.29
C ARG A 72 -8.46 62.09 -24.02
N TYR A 73 -9.12 61.88 -25.16
CA TYR A 73 -9.60 62.95 -26.04
C TYR A 73 -11.12 63.14 -25.95
N TYR A 74 -11.93 62.10 -26.19
CA TYR A 74 -13.39 62.19 -26.23
C TYR A 74 -14.03 62.09 -24.85
N ALA A 75 -13.54 61.23 -23.94
CA ALA A 75 -14.12 61.08 -22.61
C ALA A 75 -14.24 62.41 -21.82
N PRO A 76 -13.22 63.30 -21.78
CA PRO A 76 -13.37 64.61 -21.13
C PRO A 76 -14.43 65.51 -21.79
N ILE A 77 -14.58 65.45 -23.11
CA ILE A 77 -15.59 66.22 -23.86
C ILE A 77 -16.99 65.75 -23.46
N TYR A 78 -17.21 64.44 -23.40
CA TYR A 78 -18.49 63.87 -23.00
C TYR A 78 -18.81 64.16 -21.53
N ASN A 79 -17.85 64.04 -20.61
CA ASN A 79 -18.04 64.39 -19.20
C ASN A 79 -18.43 65.87 -19.02
N LYS A 80 -17.85 66.78 -19.80
CA LYS A 80 -18.23 68.20 -19.80
C LYS A 80 -19.66 68.40 -20.29
N ARG A 81 -20.07 67.71 -21.36
CA ARG A 81 -21.46 67.77 -21.87
C ARG A 81 -22.44 67.20 -20.85
N ALA A 82 -22.13 66.05 -20.25
CA ALA A 82 -22.93 65.44 -19.20
C ALA A 82 -23.12 66.39 -18.01
N SER A 83 -22.07 67.11 -17.62
CA SER A 83 -22.11 68.09 -16.51
C SER A 83 -23.12 69.22 -16.75
N ILE A 84 -23.32 69.67 -18.00
CA ILE A 84 -24.31 70.71 -18.33
C ILE A 84 -25.73 70.16 -18.17
N TYR A 85 -25.97 68.93 -18.64
CA TYR A 85 -27.29 68.30 -18.56
C TYR A 85 -27.66 67.90 -17.13
N ILE A 86 -26.70 67.38 -16.34
CA ILE A 86 -26.97 67.02 -14.94
C ILE A 86 -27.30 68.26 -14.11
N ASP A 87 -26.69 69.42 -14.39
CA ASP A 87 -27.04 70.68 -13.73
C ASP A 87 -28.50 71.08 -13.96
N SER A 88 -29.02 70.83 -15.17
CA SER A 88 -30.43 71.05 -15.48
C SER A 88 -31.34 70.06 -14.73
N ALA A 89 -30.93 68.80 -14.59
CA ALA A 89 -31.67 67.81 -13.82
C ALA A 89 -31.70 68.14 -12.31
N ILE A 90 -30.56 68.56 -11.75
CA ILE A 90 -30.44 68.99 -10.34
C ILE A 90 -31.32 70.21 -10.07
N ALA A 91 -31.32 71.21 -10.95
CA ALA A 91 -32.11 72.43 -10.80
C ALA A 91 -33.62 72.18 -10.82
N LEU A 92 -34.08 71.14 -11.53
CA LEU A 92 -35.48 70.73 -11.61
C LEU A 92 -35.90 69.73 -10.52
N SER A 93 -34.94 69.23 -9.72
CA SER A 93 -35.22 68.27 -8.66
C SER A 93 -35.66 68.98 -7.37
N ALA A 94 -36.59 68.38 -6.63
CA ALA A 94 -37.06 68.95 -5.38
C ALA A 94 -35.91 69.04 -4.34
N PRO A 95 -35.79 70.14 -3.57
CA PRO A 95 -34.77 70.26 -2.54
C PRO A 95 -34.79 69.10 -1.54
N GLY A 96 -33.63 68.45 -1.35
CA GLY A 96 -33.49 67.32 -0.42
C GLY A 96 -34.10 66.01 -0.91
N SER A 97 -34.58 65.92 -2.16
CA SER A 97 -35.00 64.65 -2.77
C SER A 97 -33.83 63.68 -2.98
N TYR A 98 -34.16 62.39 -3.19
CA TYR A 98 -33.19 61.39 -3.61
C TYR A 98 -32.48 61.83 -4.88
N GLU A 99 -33.28 62.22 -5.88
CA GLU A 99 -32.88 62.69 -7.20
C GLU A 99 -31.82 63.79 -7.11
N GLN A 100 -32.11 64.85 -6.36
CA GLN A 100 -31.20 65.98 -6.24
C GLN A 100 -29.87 65.56 -5.60
N THR A 101 -29.92 64.76 -4.53
CA THR A 101 -28.73 64.37 -3.77
C THR A 101 -27.87 63.39 -4.57
N TYR A 102 -28.50 62.43 -5.26
CA TYR A 102 -27.82 61.45 -6.09
C TYR A 102 -27.17 62.13 -7.30
N ASP A 103 -27.90 62.98 -8.02
CA ASP A 103 -27.39 63.66 -9.21
C ASP A 103 -26.19 64.58 -8.89
N GLN A 104 -26.21 65.24 -7.72
CA GLN A 104 -25.07 66.00 -7.20
C GLN A 104 -23.88 65.08 -6.88
N GLY A 105 -24.11 63.96 -6.20
CA GLY A 105 -23.08 62.97 -5.89
C GLY A 105 -22.44 62.39 -7.15
N LEU A 106 -23.25 62.02 -8.13
CA LEU A 106 -22.80 61.51 -9.44
C LEU A 106 -22.00 62.56 -10.19
N LYS A 107 -22.43 63.83 -10.20
CA LYS A 107 -21.66 64.94 -10.80
C LYS A 107 -20.27 65.07 -10.17
N TYR A 108 -20.20 65.10 -8.83
CA TYR A 108 -18.91 65.19 -8.14
C TYR A 108 -18.01 64.00 -8.47
N LEU A 109 -18.56 62.79 -8.46
CA LEU A 109 -17.83 61.58 -8.82
C LEU A 109 -17.23 61.67 -10.23
N LYS A 110 -18.04 62.06 -11.22
CA LYS A 110 -17.61 62.17 -12.62
C LYS A 110 -16.63 63.32 -12.88
N LEU A 111 -16.62 64.33 -12.01
CA LEU A 111 -15.61 65.40 -12.00
C LEU A 111 -14.34 65.04 -11.21
N GLY A 112 -14.28 63.84 -10.62
CA GLY A 112 -13.14 63.34 -9.86
C GLY A 112 -13.13 63.75 -8.38
N ASP A 113 -14.16 64.44 -7.90
CA ASP A 113 -14.30 64.81 -6.49
C ASP A 113 -14.97 63.69 -5.68
N ARG A 114 -14.17 62.67 -5.37
CA ARG A 114 -14.62 61.46 -4.69
C ARG A 114 -15.08 61.73 -3.26
N GLU A 115 -14.47 62.70 -2.58
CA GLU A 115 -14.79 63.01 -1.19
C GLU A 115 -16.22 63.57 -1.06
N ARG A 116 -16.55 64.60 -1.84
CA ARG A 116 -17.91 65.17 -1.82
C ARG A 116 -18.94 64.18 -2.34
N ALA A 117 -18.60 63.40 -3.36
CA ALA A 117 -19.48 62.33 -3.85
C ALA A 117 -19.80 61.30 -2.75
N ALA A 118 -18.77 60.82 -2.02
CA ALA A 118 -18.93 59.84 -0.95
C ALA A 118 -19.82 60.37 0.18
N VAL A 119 -19.68 61.65 0.56
CA VAL A 119 -20.52 62.27 1.59
C VAL A 119 -22.01 62.22 1.20
N LEU A 120 -22.33 62.60 -0.04
CA LEU A 120 -23.71 62.61 -0.52
C LEU A 120 -24.29 61.20 -0.68
N LEU A 121 -23.53 60.26 -1.25
CA LEU A 121 -23.98 58.88 -1.42
C LEU A 121 -24.15 58.16 -0.07
N LYS A 122 -23.26 58.37 0.90
CA LYS A 122 -23.43 57.84 2.27
C LYS A 122 -24.64 58.43 2.97
N LYS A 123 -24.91 59.73 2.76
CA LYS A 123 -26.13 60.37 3.28
C LYS A 123 -27.38 59.68 2.74
N LEU A 124 -27.43 59.36 1.43
CA LEU A 124 -28.54 58.62 0.84
C LEU A 124 -28.71 57.23 1.48
N MET A 125 -27.61 56.48 1.64
CA MET A 125 -27.64 55.15 2.24
C MET A 125 -28.13 55.11 3.69
N ASN A 126 -27.89 56.19 4.46
CA ASN A 126 -28.17 56.22 5.90
C ASN A 126 -29.46 56.96 6.29
N ALA A 127 -29.89 57.93 5.49
CA ALA A 127 -30.92 58.89 5.89
C ALA A 127 -32.22 58.82 5.05
N TYR A 128 -32.27 57.96 4.02
CA TYR A 128 -33.41 57.88 3.11
C TYR A 128 -33.98 56.46 3.04
N PRO A 129 -35.32 56.30 3.02
CA PRO A 129 -35.96 55.03 2.68
C PRO A 129 -35.84 54.81 1.17
N LEU A 130 -34.79 54.14 0.73
CA LEU A 130 -34.54 53.87 -0.68
C LEU A 130 -35.41 52.69 -1.17
N SER A 131 -35.99 52.84 -2.36
CA SER A 131 -36.51 51.70 -3.13
C SER A 131 -35.37 50.74 -3.50
N ASN A 132 -35.71 49.50 -3.87
CA ASN A 132 -34.69 48.52 -4.29
C ASN A 132 -33.84 49.05 -5.48
N HIS A 133 -34.44 49.79 -6.42
CA HIS A 133 -33.71 50.34 -7.55
C HIS A 133 -32.74 51.45 -7.11
N GLU A 134 -33.21 52.39 -6.30
CA GLU A 134 -32.37 53.48 -5.77
C GLU A 134 -31.25 52.95 -4.88
N LEU A 135 -31.52 51.92 -4.09
CA LEU A 135 -30.52 51.22 -3.29
C LEU A 135 -29.44 50.59 -4.17
N ALA A 136 -29.85 49.88 -5.22
CA ALA A 136 -28.91 49.23 -6.14
C ALA A 136 -27.97 50.24 -6.80
N VAL A 137 -28.55 51.32 -7.36
CA VAL A 137 -27.81 52.38 -8.03
C VAL A 137 -26.87 53.11 -7.05
N THR A 138 -27.36 53.46 -5.87
CA THR A 138 -26.57 54.20 -4.86
C THR A 138 -25.42 53.36 -4.32
N ALA A 139 -25.68 52.10 -3.95
CA ALA A 139 -24.67 51.19 -3.44
C ALA A 139 -23.62 50.85 -4.51
N SER A 140 -24.05 50.62 -5.76
CA SER A 140 -23.13 50.38 -6.87
C SER A 140 -22.25 51.61 -7.15
N THR A 141 -22.83 52.82 -7.18
CA THR A 141 -22.07 54.06 -7.39
C THR A 141 -21.07 54.31 -6.25
N LEU A 142 -21.49 54.08 -5.00
CA LEU A 142 -20.62 54.24 -3.84
C LEU A 142 -19.49 53.19 -3.83
N SER A 143 -19.76 51.96 -4.29
CA SER A 143 -18.75 50.91 -4.37
C SER A 143 -17.60 51.29 -5.30
N ASP A 144 -17.85 52.01 -6.40
CA ASP A 144 -16.82 52.48 -7.33
C ASP A 144 -15.82 53.43 -6.63
N ILE A 145 -16.29 54.26 -5.71
CA ILE A 145 -15.43 55.12 -4.89
C ILE A 145 -14.50 54.27 -4.02
N TYR A 146 -15.04 53.26 -3.33
CA TYR A 146 -14.26 52.37 -2.47
C TYR A 146 -13.25 51.54 -3.29
N ILE A 147 -13.63 51.05 -4.47
CA ILE A 147 -12.71 50.37 -5.40
C ILE A 147 -11.55 51.30 -5.78
N GLN A 148 -11.85 52.55 -6.13
CA GLN A 148 -10.83 53.53 -6.55
C GLN A 148 -9.90 53.97 -5.40
N ASN A 149 -10.35 53.84 -4.15
CA ASN A 149 -9.55 54.11 -2.96
C ASN A 149 -8.76 52.89 -2.47
N GLY A 150 -9.04 51.69 -3.00
CA GLY A 150 -8.40 50.43 -2.60
C GLY A 150 -9.11 49.67 -1.47
N ASP A 151 -10.23 50.20 -0.98
CA ASP A 151 -11.05 49.65 0.11
C ASP A 151 -11.99 48.56 -0.41
N ASN A 152 -11.40 47.44 -0.84
CA ASN A 152 -12.14 46.41 -1.59
C ASN A 152 -13.20 45.65 -0.76
N GLU A 153 -13.05 45.54 0.57
CA GLU A 153 -14.02 44.82 1.41
C GLU A 153 -15.36 45.57 1.48
N GLU A 154 -15.30 46.88 1.73
CA GLU A 154 -16.46 47.77 1.72
C GLU A 154 -17.11 47.80 0.34
N ALA A 155 -16.31 47.85 -0.73
CA ALA A 155 -16.82 47.75 -2.09
C ALA A 155 -17.58 46.44 -2.35
N ILE A 156 -17.02 45.29 -1.92
CA ILE A 156 -17.67 43.98 -2.04
C ILE A 156 -19.01 43.97 -1.29
N SER A 157 -19.05 44.47 -0.06
CA SER A 157 -20.28 44.55 0.74
C SER A 157 -21.37 45.37 0.03
N LEU A 158 -21.00 46.53 -0.50
CA LEU A 158 -21.92 47.40 -1.26
C LEU A 158 -22.38 46.75 -2.57
N LEU A 159 -21.50 46.05 -3.29
CA LEU A 159 -21.85 45.36 -4.53
C LEU A 159 -22.77 44.16 -4.28
N ILE A 160 -22.60 43.43 -3.18
CA ILE A 160 -23.54 42.38 -2.75
C ILE A 160 -24.91 43.00 -2.47
N MET A 161 -24.95 44.10 -1.73
CA MET A 161 -26.19 44.82 -1.45
C MET A 161 -26.87 45.28 -2.74
N ALA A 162 -26.10 45.84 -3.68
CA ALA A 162 -26.59 46.28 -4.97
C ALA A 162 -27.13 45.12 -5.81
N ALA A 163 -26.40 44.00 -5.89
CA ALA A 163 -26.83 42.82 -6.64
C ALA A 163 -28.13 42.20 -6.07
N ILE A 164 -28.28 42.15 -4.75
CA ILE A 164 -29.52 41.69 -4.10
C ILE A 164 -30.69 42.63 -4.46
N ALA A 165 -30.45 43.93 -4.44
CA ALA A 165 -31.46 44.94 -4.74
C ALA A 165 -31.85 44.94 -6.23
N ASP A 166 -30.90 44.71 -7.14
CA ASP A 166 -31.14 44.48 -8.57
C ASP A 166 -32.03 43.24 -8.80
N ILE A 167 -31.72 42.12 -8.14
CA ILE A 167 -32.55 40.91 -8.20
C ILE A 167 -33.98 41.19 -7.73
N LYS A 168 -34.13 41.86 -6.57
CA LYS A 168 -35.45 42.19 -5.99
C LYS A 168 -36.26 43.15 -6.86
N SER A 169 -35.59 44.06 -7.57
CA SER A 169 -36.22 45.01 -8.48
C SER A 169 -36.38 44.47 -9.91
N SER A 170 -35.93 43.24 -10.18
CA SER A 170 -35.86 42.67 -11.54
C SER A 170 -35.06 43.54 -12.53
N THR A 171 -34.05 44.26 -12.03
CA THR A 171 -33.14 45.08 -12.84
C THR A 171 -32.06 44.18 -13.45
N LYS A 172 -31.86 44.27 -14.77
CA LYS A 172 -30.99 43.38 -15.56
C LYS A 172 -29.76 44.08 -16.15
N GLU A 173 -29.35 45.19 -15.55
CA GLU A 173 -28.18 45.95 -16.00
C GLU A 173 -26.85 45.28 -15.61
N ALA A 174 -26.86 44.26 -14.74
CA ALA A 174 -25.75 43.36 -14.41
C ALA A 174 -24.43 44.00 -13.91
N ALA A 175 -24.39 45.32 -13.71
CA ALA A 175 -23.17 46.05 -13.36
C ALA A 175 -22.62 45.66 -11.99
N ALA A 176 -23.49 45.50 -10.99
CA ALA A 176 -23.09 45.11 -9.63
C ALA A 176 -22.44 43.71 -9.61
N MET A 177 -23.06 42.72 -10.25
CA MET A 177 -22.53 41.36 -10.33
C MET A 177 -21.22 41.28 -11.11
N LEU A 178 -21.09 42.06 -12.19
CA LEU A 178 -19.86 42.15 -12.97
C LEU A 178 -18.69 42.65 -12.12
N ASN A 179 -18.87 43.77 -11.44
CA ASN A 179 -17.83 44.37 -10.59
C ASN A 179 -17.53 43.48 -9.38
N LEU A 180 -18.55 42.83 -8.79
CA LEU A 180 -18.38 41.88 -7.70
C LEU A 180 -17.52 40.69 -8.13
N ALA A 181 -17.80 40.13 -9.31
CA ALA A 181 -17.01 39.03 -9.86
C ALA A 181 -15.53 39.41 -10.04
N GLN A 182 -15.24 40.63 -10.53
CA GLN A 182 -13.87 41.11 -10.68
C GLN A 182 -13.15 41.25 -9.34
N LEU A 183 -13.80 41.79 -8.31
CA LEU A 183 -13.18 41.93 -6.99
C LEU A 183 -12.94 40.58 -6.32
N LEU A 184 -13.91 39.68 -6.38
CA LEU A 184 -13.76 38.32 -5.84
C LEU A 184 -12.66 37.54 -6.57
N HIS A 185 -12.54 37.72 -7.88
CA HIS A 185 -11.46 37.15 -8.68
C HIS A 185 -10.10 37.65 -8.20
N ARG A 186 -9.93 38.98 -8.04
CA ARG A 186 -8.69 39.56 -7.50
C ARG A 186 -8.35 39.09 -6.08
N LYS A 187 -9.36 38.74 -5.28
CA LYS A 187 -9.21 38.19 -3.92
C LYS A 187 -8.91 36.68 -3.90
N GLY A 188 -8.93 36.02 -5.05
CA GLY A 188 -8.72 34.57 -5.18
C GLY A 188 -9.97 33.73 -4.88
N ASP A 189 -11.14 34.33 -4.70
CA ASP A 189 -12.41 33.61 -4.58
C ASP A 189 -12.97 33.26 -5.96
N ILE A 190 -12.27 32.35 -6.64
CA ILE A 190 -12.57 31.95 -8.02
C ILE A 190 -13.97 31.34 -8.14
N LYS A 191 -14.42 30.62 -7.11
CA LYS A 191 -15.73 29.96 -7.12
C LYS A 191 -16.86 30.99 -7.20
N ASN A 192 -16.86 31.97 -6.31
CA ASN A 192 -17.93 32.98 -6.29
C ASN A 192 -17.76 33.95 -7.45
N ALA A 193 -16.53 34.32 -7.82
CA ALA A 193 -16.26 35.12 -9.01
C ALA A 193 -16.87 34.47 -10.26
N TYR A 194 -16.66 33.16 -10.46
CA TYR A 194 -17.23 32.40 -11.58
C TYR A 194 -18.76 32.37 -11.54
N MET A 195 -19.37 32.26 -10.37
CA MET A 195 -20.82 32.28 -10.22
C MET A 195 -21.41 33.64 -10.63
N PHE A 196 -20.90 34.74 -10.07
CA PHE A 196 -21.43 36.07 -10.36
C PHE A 196 -21.21 36.52 -11.81
N ILE A 197 -20.07 36.16 -12.42
CA ILE A 197 -19.81 36.53 -13.82
C ILE A 197 -20.72 35.77 -14.80
N ASN A 198 -21.12 34.53 -14.48
CA ASN A 198 -22.09 33.79 -15.28
C ASN A 198 -23.49 34.40 -15.17
N GLU A 199 -23.92 34.80 -13.98
CA GLU A 199 -25.20 35.51 -13.81
C GLU A 199 -25.19 36.85 -14.56
N ALA A 200 -24.10 37.61 -14.49
CA ALA A 200 -23.96 38.84 -15.28
C ALA A 200 -24.04 38.57 -16.80
N MET A 201 -23.51 37.44 -17.27
CA MET A 201 -23.58 37.03 -18.67
C MET A 201 -25.01 36.64 -19.09
N ASN A 202 -25.74 35.95 -18.21
CA ASN A 202 -27.13 35.58 -18.41
C ASN A 202 -28.01 36.84 -18.51
N ASP A 203 -27.84 37.78 -17.58
CA ASP A 203 -28.57 39.05 -17.57
C ASP A 203 -28.26 39.89 -18.81
N ALA A 204 -27.00 40.02 -19.20
CA ALA A 204 -26.61 40.73 -20.42
C ALA A 204 -27.20 40.09 -21.69
N SER A 205 -27.26 38.75 -21.74
CA SER A 205 -27.86 38.01 -22.85
C SER A 205 -29.38 38.15 -22.89
N TYR A 206 -30.04 38.07 -21.73
CA TYR A 206 -31.48 38.23 -21.60
C TYR A 206 -31.95 39.63 -21.97
N TYR A 207 -31.23 40.67 -21.52
CA TYR A 207 -31.55 42.07 -21.85
C TYR A 207 -31.22 42.41 -23.31
N GLY A 208 -30.44 41.59 -24.02
CA GLY A 208 -29.97 41.88 -25.37
C GLY A 208 -28.87 42.95 -25.43
N ALA A 209 -28.15 43.19 -24.33
CA ALA A 209 -27.10 44.20 -24.24
C ALA A 209 -25.79 43.73 -24.89
N ARG A 210 -25.65 43.90 -26.21
CA ARG A 210 -24.52 43.38 -26.99
C ARG A 210 -23.16 43.87 -26.49
N GLN A 211 -23.05 45.15 -26.15
CA GLN A 211 -21.81 45.74 -25.61
C GLN A 211 -21.43 45.09 -24.29
N ARG A 212 -22.38 45.00 -23.35
CA ARG A 212 -22.15 44.41 -22.03
C ARG A 212 -21.77 42.93 -22.16
N LYS A 213 -22.41 42.20 -23.08
CA LYS A 213 -22.05 40.81 -23.38
C LYS A 213 -20.56 40.67 -23.75
N VAL A 214 -20.03 41.55 -24.60
CA VAL A 214 -18.61 41.54 -24.98
C VAL A 214 -17.71 41.81 -23.77
N GLN A 215 -18.05 42.80 -22.94
CA GLN A 215 -17.29 43.14 -21.73
C GLN A 215 -17.27 41.98 -20.72
N VAL A 216 -18.44 41.41 -20.42
CA VAL A 216 -18.59 40.27 -19.50
C VAL A 216 -17.86 39.04 -20.07
N SER A 217 -17.92 38.79 -21.38
CA SER A 217 -17.22 37.66 -22.03
C SER A 217 -15.71 37.70 -21.81
N ALA A 218 -15.09 38.87 -21.93
CA ALA A 218 -13.66 39.01 -21.71
C ALA A 218 -13.24 38.60 -20.28
N ILE A 219 -14.04 39.01 -19.28
CA ILE A 219 -13.77 38.69 -17.87
C ILE A 219 -14.12 37.24 -17.55
N LEU A 220 -15.24 36.73 -18.10
CA LEU A 220 -15.67 35.35 -17.95
C LEU A 220 -14.60 34.38 -18.43
N MET A 221 -13.97 34.63 -19.59
CA MET A 221 -12.92 33.76 -20.12
C MET A 221 -11.72 33.65 -19.17
N VAL A 222 -11.29 34.75 -18.55
CA VAL A 222 -10.18 34.75 -17.59
C VAL A 222 -10.54 33.95 -16.34
N ILE A 223 -11.70 34.22 -15.75
CA ILE A 223 -12.15 33.53 -14.53
C ILE A 223 -12.41 32.04 -14.81
N ALA A 224 -12.99 31.71 -15.97
CA ALA A 224 -13.25 30.33 -16.38
C ALA A 224 -11.96 29.54 -16.59
N ALA A 225 -10.94 30.14 -17.22
CA ALA A 225 -9.64 29.50 -17.39
C ALA A 225 -8.98 29.19 -16.03
N GLU A 226 -8.99 30.14 -15.10
CA GLU A 226 -8.47 29.91 -13.76
C GLU A 226 -9.28 28.88 -12.98
N LYS A 227 -10.61 28.86 -13.16
CA LYS A 227 -11.46 27.83 -12.57
C LYS A 227 -11.09 26.44 -13.08
N VAL A 228 -10.85 26.28 -14.39
CA VAL A 228 -10.42 25.01 -14.97
C VAL A 228 -9.06 24.59 -14.40
N ASN A 229 -8.09 25.51 -14.39
CA ASN A 229 -6.76 25.25 -13.84
C ASN A 229 -6.83 24.80 -12.36
N SER A 230 -7.64 25.46 -11.53
CA SER A 230 -7.79 25.08 -10.11
C SER A 230 -8.34 23.66 -9.93
N VAL A 231 -9.23 23.22 -10.83
CA VAL A 231 -9.77 21.85 -10.83
C VAL A 231 -8.72 20.85 -11.32
N GLU A 232 -7.95 21.20 -12.36
CA GLU A 232 -6.88 20.34 -12.85
C GLU A 232 -5.75 20.15 -11.83
N GLU A 233 -5.38 21.19 -11.09
CA GLU A 233 -4.41 21.10 -10.00
C GLU A 233 -4.88 20.16 -8.89
N GLN A 234 -6.13 20.32 -8.43
CA GLN A 234 -6.72 19.41 -7.44
C GLN A 234 -6.73 17.96 -7.95
N ARG A 235 -7.10 17.75 -9.21
CA ARG A 235 -7.10 16.43 -9.84
C ARG A 235 -5.68 15.84 -9.91
N ARG A 236 -4.67 16.64 -10.26
CA ARG A 236 -3.26 16.22 -10.30
C ARG A 236 -2.77 15.79 -8.92
N VAL A 237 -3.05 16.58 -7.89
CA VAL A 237 -2.68 16.25 -6.49
C VAL A 237 -3.33 14.94 -6.07
N LEU A 238 -4.62 14.74 -6.36
CA LEU A 238 -5.32 13.48 -6.08
C LEU A 238 -4.70 12.29 -6.82
N PHE A 239 -4.32 12.46 -8.10
CA PHE A 239 -3.63 11.41 -8.86
C PHE A 239 -2.29 11.03 -8.25
N ILE A 240 -1.51 12.00 -7.76
CA ILE A 240 -0.24 11.74 -7.06
C ILE A 240 -0.49 10.92 -5.79
N TYR A 241 -1.47 11.32 -4.97
CA TYR A 241 -1.82 10.58 -3.75
C TYR A 241 -2.30 9.15 -4.06
N ALA A 242 -3.17 8.98 -5.06
CA ALA A 242 -3.66 7.66 -5.47
C ALA A 242 -2.52 6.76 -5.97
N SER A 243 -1.55 7.32 -6.70
CA SER A 243 -0.38 6.60 -7.20
C SER A 243 0.52 6.13 -6.05
N LEU A 244 0.80 7.01 -5.08
CA LEU A 244 1.58 6.68 -3.89
C LEU A 244 0.90 5.60 -3.04
N LEU A 245 -0.42 5.71 -2.85
CA LEU A 245 -1.20 4.71 -2.13
C LEU A 245 -1.15 3.34 -2.82
N THR A 246 -1.29 3.33 -4.15
CA THR A 246 -1.21 2.10 -4.96
C THR A 246 0.17 1.45 -4.84
N LEU A 247 1.24 2.26 -4.91
CA LEU A 247 2.61 1.78 -4.70
C LEU A 247 2.80 1.17 -3.32
N LEU A 248 2.26 1.83 -2.28
CA LEU A 248 2.33 1.34 -0.90
C LEU A 248 1.61 0.00 -0.73
N VAL A 249 0.41 -0.15 -1.30
CA VAL A 249 -0.32 -1.42 -1.30
C VAL A 249 0.45 -2.51 -2.03
N ALA A 250 1.06 -2.21 -3.18
CA ALA A 250 1.89 -3.17 -3.91
C ALA A 250 3.11 -3.64 -3.09
N LEU A 251 3.77 -2.73 -2.36
CA LEU A 251 4.87 -3.08 -1.44
C LEU A 251 4.41 -3.98 -0.30
N VAL A 252 3.25 -3.70 0.30
CA VAL A 252 2.66 -4.55 1.36
C VAL A 252 2.42 -5.97 0.83
N ILE A 253 1.83 -6.10 -0.36
CA ILE A 253 1.59 -7.41 -0.99
C ILE A 253 2.93 -8.13 -1.26
N LEU A 254 3.94 -7.42 -1.77
CA LEU A 254 5.27 -7.97 -2.01
C LEU A 254 5.91 -8.50 -0.72
N PHE A 255 5.88 -7.72 0.36
CA PHE A 255 6.41 -8.15 1.66
C PHE A 255 5.65 -9.35 2.21
N ALA A 256 4.31 -9.35 2.13
CA ALA A 256 3.50 -10.50 2.56
C ALA A 256 3.86 -11.78 1.78
N PHE A 257 4.11 -11.66 0.47
CA PHE A 257 4.56 -12.77 -0.37
C PHE A 257 5.96 -13.27 0.04
N ILE A 258 6.92 -12.36 0.24
CA ILE A 258 8.28 -12.70 0.67
C ILE A 258 8.25 -13.41 2.03
N ILE A 259 7.55 -12.85 3.02
CA ILE A 259 7.41 -13.42 4.37
C ILE A 259 6.80 -14.81 4.29
N SER A 260 5.72 -14.99 3.52
CA SER A 260 5.08 -16.29 3.33
C SER A 260 6.03 -17.34 2.73
N ARG A 261 6.87 -16.94 1.76
CA ARG A 261 7.87 -17.83 1.16
C ARG A 261 8.98 -18.18 2.15
N GLN A 262 9.45 -17.20 2.93
CA GLN A 262 10.47 -17.42 3.97
C GLN A 262 9.96 -18.36 5.06
N LEU A 263 8.74 -18.16 5.56
CA LEU A 263 8.11 -19.04 6.56
C LEU A 263 7.95 -20.47 6.05
N LYS A 264 7.59 -20.66 4.77
CA LYS A 264 7.53 -22.00 4.16
C LYS A 264 8.91 -22.67 4.09
N LYS A 265 9.97 -21.92 3.78
CA LYS A 265 11.35 -22.45 3.79
C LYS A 265 11.78 -22.82 5.20
N LEU A 266 11.50 -21.95 6.19
CA LEU A 266 11.84 -22.17 7.59
C LEU A 266 11.16 -23.44 8.12
N LYS A 267 9.85 -23.61 7.89
CA LYS A 267 9.11 -24.82 8.28
C LYS A 267 9.67 -26.11 7.66
N LYS A 268 10.17 -26.05 6.42
CA LYS A 268 10.84 -27.21 5.80
C LYS A 268 12.17 -27.53 6.49
N ALA A 269 12.98 -26.52 6.78
CA ALA A 269 14.24 -26.70 7.49
C ALA A 269 14.03 -27.27 8.90
N ASP A 270 13.06 -26.74 9.66
CA ASP A 270 12.68 -27.25 10.98
C ASP A 270 12.28 -28.73 10.93
N LYS A 271 11.46 -29.11 9.94
CA LYS A 271 11.06 -30.51 9.79
C LYS A 271 12.25 -31.44 9.57
N VAL A 272 13.23 -31.02 8.76
CA VAL A 272 14.47 -31.77 8.53
C VAL A 272 15.30 -31.86 9.80
N ILE A 273 15.44 -30.77 10.55
CA ILE A 273 16.17 -30.75 11.83
C ILE A 273 15.55 -31.73 12.83
N VAL A 274 14.22 -31.68 12.99
CA VAL A 274 13.50 -32.59 13.90
C VAL A 274 13.67 -34.06 13.49
N GLN A 275 13.54 -34.37 12.20
CA GLN A 275 13.74 -35.73 11.68
C GLN A 275 15.18 -36.22 11.89
N THR A 276 16.16 -35.37 11.62
CA THR A 276 17.58 -35.70 11.79
C THR A 276 17.91 -35.95 13.26
N ASN A 277 17.41 -35.10 14.16
CA ASN A 277 17.63 -35.25 15.59
C ASN A 277 17.01 -36.56 16.14
N HIS A 278 15.82 -36.92 15.64
CA HIS A 278 15.19 -38.19 15.99
C HIS A 278 16.03 -39.39 15.52
N SER A 279 16.47 -39.39 14.25
CA SER A 279 17.34 -40.43 13.70
C SER A 279 18.68 -40.54 14.43
N LEU A 280 19.24 -39.41 14.88
CA LEU A 280 20.46 -39.38 15.67
C LEU A 280 20.24 -40.04 17.04
N GLY A 281 19.13 -39.74 17.70
CA GLY A 281 18.73 -40.39 18.96
C GLY A 281 18.58 -41.90 18.83
N GLU A 282 17.97 -42.39 17.75
CA GLU A 282 17.88 -43.84 17.49
C GLU A 282 19.24 -44.50 17.25
N THR A 283 20.13 -43.81 16.52
CA THR A 283 21.47 -44.32 16.23
C THR A 283 22.30 -44.43 17.51
N ILE A 284 22.24 -43.42 18.38
CA ILE A 284 22.89 -43.43 19.69
C ILE A 284 22.37 -44.61 20.54
N ARG A 285 21.05 -44.86 20.54
CA ARG A 285 20.48 -46.00 21.29
C ARG A 285 21.03 -47.35 20.81
N LYS A 286 21.07 -47.58 19.50
CA LYS A 286 21.63 -48.82 18.92
C LYS A 286 23.11 -48.99 19.23
N LEU A 287 23.88 -47.90 19.21
CA LEU A 287 25.30 -47.94 19.56
C LEU A 287 25.50 -48.35 21.02
N ASN A 288 24.74 -47.76 21.94
CA ASN A 288 24.79 -48.10 23.36
C ASN A 288 24.39 -49.56 23.63
N GLU A 289 23.39 -50.08 22.90
CA GLU A 289 23.01 -51.50 22.97
C GLU A 289 24.16 -52.42 22.53
N ALA A 290 24.82 -52.08 21.42
CA ALA A 290 25.97 -52.84 20.92
C ALA A 290 27.17 -52.81 21.87
N ASP A 291 27.44 -51.66 22.50
CA ASP A 291 28.54 -51.53 23.46
C ASP A 291 28.28 -52.33 24.74
N LYS A 292 27.03 -52.37 25.23
CA LYS A 292 26.64 -53.21 26.37
C LYS A 292 26.91 -54.70 26.12
N ILE A 293 26.62 -55.20 24.91
CA ILE A 293 26.88 -56.60 24.53
C ILE A 293 28.38 -56.89 24.55
N LYS A 294 29.21 -55.95 24.05
CA LYS A 294 30.67 -56.09 24.10
C LYS A 294 31.20 -56.14 25.53
N GLU A 295 30.69 -55.28 26.41
CA GLU A 295 31.08 -55.27 27.83
C GLU A 295 30.76 -56.61 28.52
N GLU A 296 29.56 -57.14 28.31
CA GLU A 296 29.13 -58.42 28.87
C GLU A 296 30.00 -59.59 28.37
N TYR A 297 30.36 -59.57 27.07
CA TYR A 297 31.28 -60.55 26.49
C TYR A 297 32.69 -60.49 27.07
N ILE A 298 33.24 -59.27 27.22
CA ILE A 298 34.55 -59.08 27.86
C ILE A 298 34.54 -59.65 29.28
N GLY A 299 33.47 -59.38 30.05
CA GLY A 299 33.26 -59.96 31.38
C GLY A 299 33.25 -61.50 31.36
N TYR A 300 32.54 -62.11 30.42
CA TYR A 300 32.51 -63.56 30.24
C TYR A 300 33.90 -64.15 29.96
N TYR A 301 34.68 -63.52 29.08
CA TYR A 301 36.04 -63.97 28.73
C TYR A 301 37.01 -63.92 29.92
N PHE A 302 36.94 -62.85 30.72
CA PHE A 302 37.75 -62.74 31.95
C PHE A 302 37.41 -63.83 32.98
N ASN A 303 36.13 -64.21 33.10
CA ASN A 303 35.74 -65.32 33.97
C ASN A 303 36.37 -66.64 33.52
N LEU A 304 36.33 -66.94 32.22
CA LEU A 304 36.91 -68.16 31.66
C LEU A 304 38.42 -68.25 31.91
N ILE A 305 39.16 -67.15 31.66
CA ILE A 305 40.60 -67.10 31.97
C ILE A 305 40.85 -67.31 33.47
N SER A 306 40.05 -66.67 34.32
CA SER A 306 40.18 -66.79 35.78
C SER A 306 40.00 -68.23 36.27
N GLU A 307 39.02 -68.95 35.71
CA GLU A 307 38.80 -70.38 36.00
C GLU A 307 39.99 -71.25 35.57
N TYR A 308 40.56 -70.99 34.39
CA TYR A 308 41.76 -71.70 33.92
C TYR A 308 42.99 -71.39 34.77
N ILE A 309 43.22 -70.13 35.15
CA ILE A 309 44.31 -69.75 36.05
C ILE A 309 44.16 -70.48 37.40
N ALA A 310 42.95 -70.54 37.96
CA ALA A 310 42.69 -71.27 39.20
C ALA A 310 42.95 -72.78 39.05
N LYS A 311 42.62 -73.36 37.89
CA LYS A 311 42.90 -74.77 37.56
C LYS A 311 44.41 -75.03 37.48
N LEU A 312 45.16 -74.15 36.82
CA LEU A 312 46.62 -74.20 36.76
C LEU A 312 47.27 -74.05 38.14
N ASP A 313 46.76 -73.14 38.99
CA ASP A 313 47.26 -72.98 40.35
C ASP A 313 47.03 -74.24 41.20
N ARG A 314 45.84 -74.86 41.11
CA ARG A 314 45.55 -76.15 41.76
C ARG A 314 46.52 -77.24 41.30
N PHE A 315 46.78 -77.33 40.00
CA PHE A 315 47.73 -78.28 39.43
C PHE A 315 49.15 -78.03 39.97
N LYS A 316 49.64 -76.77 39.90
CA LYS A 316 50.95 -76.35 40.40
C LYS A 316 51.11 -76.69 41.89
N ARG A 317 50.12 -76.38 42.73
CA ARG A 317 50.15 -76.69 44.17
C ARG A 317 50.21 -78.19 44.41
N SER A 318 49.44 -78.97 43.66
CA SER A 318 49.43 -80.43 43.78
C SER A 318 50.80 -81.02 43.42
N VAL A 319 51.38 -80.62 42.29
CA VAL A 319 52.73 -81.04 41.87
C VAL A 319 53.78 -80.64 42.92
N ASN A 320 53.76 -79.38 43.37
CA ASN A 320 54.72 -78.88 44.36
C ASN A 320 54.63 -79.65 45.69
N ASN A 321 53.43 -79.94 46.17
CA ASN A 321 53.22 -80.73 47.39
C ASN A 321 53.81 -82.15 47.26
N LYS A 322 53.60 -82.81 46.11
CA LYS A 322 54.15 -84.15 45.85
C LYS A 322 55.67 -84.16 45.70
N LEU A 323 56.26 -83.12 45.11
CA LEU A 323 57.71 -82.92 45.03
C LEU A 323 58.34 -82.78 46.42
N VAL A 324 57.81 -81.88 47.25
CA VAL A 324 58.33 -81.63 48.61
C VAL A 324 58.22 -82.87 49.50
N THR A 325 57.13 -83.64 49.36
CA THR A 325 56.91 -84.89 50.11
C THR A 325 57.63 -86.12 49.52
N ARG A 326 58.46 -85.94 48.49
CA ARG A 326 59.22 -86.99 47.78
C ARG A 326 58.36 -88.14 47.23
N LYS A 327 57.08 -87.89 46.96
CA LYS A 327 56.15 -88.86 46.37
C LYS A 327 56.22 -88.80 44.84
N PHE A 328 57.37 -89.22 44.28
CA PHE A 328 57.63 -89.09 42.85
C PHE A 328 56.67 -89.95 41.99
N GLU A 329 56.29 -91.14 42.48
CA GLU A 329 55.32 -92.03 41.83
C GLU A 329 53.92 -91.39 41.71
N ASP A 330 53.49 -90.63 42.73
CA ASP A 330 52.22 -89.89 42.71
C ASP A 330 52.19 -88.77 41.65
N ILE A 331 53.35 -88.18 41.33
CA ILE A 331 53.45 -87.15 40.28
C ILE A 331 53.18 -87.78 38.92
N GLN A 332 53.72 -88.98 38.68
CA GLN A 332 53.47 -89.72 37.44
C GLN A 332 51.98 -90.02 37.29
N LEU A 333 51.30 -90.44 38.36
CA LEU A 333 49.85 -90.65 38.36
C LEU A 333 49.07 -89.35 38.10
N LEU A 334 49.49 -88.23 38.70
CA LEU A 334 48.85 -86.93 38.53
C LEU A 334 48.96 -86.41 37.08
N VAL A 335 50.12 -86.57 36.46
CA VAL A 335 50.33 -86.22 35.03
C VAL A 335 49.54 -87.17 34.12
N ASN A 336 49.56 -88.48 34.38
CA ASN A 336 48.81 -89.46 33.60
C ASN A 336 47.29 -89.28 33.70
N ASN A 337 46.79 -88.72 34.81
CA ASN A 337 45.37 -88.42 35.02
C ASN A 337 44.91 -87.13 34.31
N ILE A 338 45.81 -86.34 33.71
CA ILE A 338 45.42 -85.21 32.87
C ILE A 338 44.78 -85.75 31.60
N ASN A 339 43.46 -85.65 31.53
CA ASN A 339 42.71 -86.04 30.35
C ASN A 339 42.58 -84.84 29.39
N LEU A 340 43.56 -84.69 28.50
CA LEU A 340 43.57 -83.65 27.47
C LEU A 340 42.32 -83.69 26.56
N LYS A 341 41.74 -84.87 26.35
CA LYS A 341 40.49 -84.99 25.58
C LYS A 341 39.34 -84.28 26.29
N LYS A 342 39.22 -84.44 27.61
CA LYS A 342 38.19 -83.77 28.42
C LYS A 342 38.38 -82.25 28.49
N GLU A 343 39.62 -81.79 28.65
CA GLU A 343 39.96 -80.35 28.63
C GLU A 343 39.55 -79.68 27.31
N ARG A 344 39.72 -80.39 26.20
CA ARG A 344 39.33 -79.91 24.87
C ARG A 344 37.83 -79.94 24.64
N GLU A 345 37.14 -80.97 25.12
CA GLU A 345 35.67 -80.98 25.10
C GLU A 345 35.11 -79.78 25.89
N GLU A 346 35.71 -79.45 27.03
CA GLU A 346 35.38 -78.27 27.83
C GLU A 346 35.68 -76.96 27.08
N LEU A 347 36.84 -76.84 26.41
CA LEU A 347 37.16 -75.71 25.53
C LEU A 347 36.09 -75.50 24.46
N PHE A 348 35.67 -76.56 23.78
CA PHE A 348 34.67 -76.46 22.73
C PHE A 348 33.29 -76.09 23.26
N VAL A 349 32.86 -76.63 24.39
CA VAL A 349 31.58 -76.24 25.02
C VAL A 349 31.60 -74.77 25.41
N ASN A 350 32.72 -74.30 25.97
CA ASN A 350 32.88 -72.91 26.37
C ASN A 350 32.92 -71.97 25.16
N PHE A 351 33.65 -72.35 24.11
CA PHE A 351 33.67 -71.62 22.84
C PHE A 351 32.26 -71.53 22.25
N ASP A 352 31.55 -72.65 22.12
CA ASP A 352 30.23 -72.69 21.51
C ASP A 352 29.25 -71.78 22.28
N LYS A 353 29.25 -71.84 23.62
CA LYS A 353 28.41 -70.98 24.46
C LYS A 353 28.77 -69.50 24.30
N ALA A 354 30.05 -69.15 24.39
CA ALA A 354 30.51 -67.77 24.25
C ALA A 354 30.13 -67.19 22.88
N PHE A 355 30.34 -67.98 21.84
CA PHE A 355 30.06 -67.60 20.47
C PHE A 355 28.56 -67.43 20.23
N LEU A 356 27.71 -68.36 20.71
CA LEU A 356 26.26 -68.26 20.56
C LEU A 356 25.64 -67.16 21.42
N THR A 357 26.28 -66.73 22.51
CA THR A 357 25.86 -65.51 23.23
C THR A 357 26.05 -64.26 22.36
N LEU A 358 27.13 -64.19 21.58
CA LEU A 358 27.38 -63.08 20.65
C LEU A 358 26.56 -63.18 19.36
N PHE A 359 26.33 -64.40 18.89
CA PHE A 359 25.66 -64.71 17.64
C PHE A 359 24.55 -65.76 17.85
N PRO A 360 23.45 -65.40 18.54
CA PRO A 360 22.41 -66.36 18.92
C PRO A 360 21.74 -67.02 17.71
N ASN A 361 21.65 -66.29 16.59
CA ASN A 361 21.03 -66.79 15.37
C ASN A 361 22.04 -67.42 14.39
N PHE A 362 23.32 -67.58 14.77
CA PHE A 362 24.36 -68.03 13.85
C PHE A 362 24.00 -69.31 13.11
N VAL A 363 23.46 -70.32 13.80
CA VAL A 363 23.12 -71.59 13.17
C VAL A 363 21.99 -71.43 12.15
N GLN A 364 21.02 -70.55 12.43
CA GLN A 364 19.92 -70.26 11.51
C GLN A 364 20.43 -69.48 10.29
N ASP A 365 21.22 -68.43 10.50
CA ASP A 365 21.78 -67.60 9.43
C ASP A 365 22.76 -68.39 8.57
N PHE A 366 23.58 -69.25 9.19
CA PHE A 366 24.46 -70.19 8.50
C PHE A 366 23.66 -71.16 7.63
N ASN A 367 22.61 -71.79 8.18
CA ASN A 367 21.78 -72.74 7.45
C ASN A 367 20.99 -72.09 6.30
N ALA A 368 20.68 -70.79 6.38
CA ALA A 368 20.03 -70.05 5.30
C ALA A 368 20.91 -69.95 4.03
N LEU A 369 22.22 -70.19 4.13
CA LEU A 369 23.14 -70.22 2.99
C LEU A 369 23.11 -71.54 2.20
N PHE A 370 22.25 -72.49 2.59
CA PHE A 370 22.17 -73.84 2.04
C PHE A 370 20.73 -74.22 1.69
N ALA A 371 20.57 -75.07 0.66
CA ALA A 371 19.30 -75.73 0.40
C ALA A 371 18.90 -76.65 1.58
N PRO A 372 17.59 -76.89 1.84
CA PRO A 372 17.12 -77.65 3.00
C PRO A 372 17.78 -79.03 3.20
N GLU A 373 18.14 -79.71 2.11
CA GLU A 373 18.84 -81.00 2.08
C GLU A 373 20.32 -80.94 2.53
N HIS A 374 20.91 -79.75 2.54
CA HIS A 374 22.32 -79.51 2.87
C HIS A 374 22.51 -78.72 4.18
N GLN A 375 21.42 -78.36 4.86
CA GLN A 375 21.47 -77.70 6.16
C GLN A 375 22.07 -78.60 7.25
N VAL A 376 22.84 -77.99 8.13
CA VAL A 376 23.46 -78.66 9.27
C VAL A 376 22.41 -78.96 10.33
N LYS A 377 22.26 -80.24 10.69
CA LYS A 377 21.41 -80.70 11.79
C LYS A 377 22.29 -81.09 12.99
N LEU A 378 21.98 -80.50 14.15
CA LEU A 378 22.67 -80.77 15.40
C LEU A 378 22.03 -81.95 16.13
N ASN A 379 22.86 -82.75 16.82
CA ASN A 379 22.37 -83.84 17.67
C ASN A 379 21.86 -83.29 19.02
N SER A 380 21.02 -84.06 19.72
CA SER A 380 20.50 -83.67 21.03
C SER A 380 21.65 -83.38 22.02
N GLY A 381 21.66 -82.17 22.60
CA GLY A 381 22.68 -81.71 23.54
C GLY A 381 23.94 -81.09 22.91
N GLN A 382 24.03 -80.96 21.58
CA GLN A 382 25.16 -80.33 20.90
C GLN A 382 24.90 -78.85 20.59
N PHE A 383 25.81 -77.96 21.02
CA PHE A 383 25.73 -76.52 20.71
C PHE A 383 26.18 -76.22 19.27
N LEU A 384 27.40 -76.61 18.90
CA LEU A 384 27.91 -76.56 17.54
C LEU A 384 28.60 -77.88 17.16
N ASN A 385 28.61 -78.21 15.87
CA ASN A 385 29.45 -79.29 15.34
C ASN A 385 30.77 -78.75 14.77
N THR A 386 31.67 -79.63 14.35
CA THR A 386 32.98 -79.24 13.80
C THR A 386 32.85 -78.26 12.63
N ASP A 387 31.90 -78.51 11.72
CA ASP A 387 31.68 -77.67 10.55
C ASP A 387 31.30 -76.24 10.98
N LEU A 388 30.33 -76.11 11.89
CA LEU A 388 29.90 -74.81 12.42
C LEU A 388 31.02 -74.12 13.22
N ARG A 389 31.85 -74.84 13.97
CA ARG A 389 32.96 -74.25 14.73
C ARG A 389 34.03 -73.64 13.82
N ILE A 390 34.33 -74.29 12.70
CA ILE A 390 35.26 -73.74 11.69
C ILE A 390 34.76 -72.38 11.22
N PHE A 391 33.47 -72.28 10.87
CA PHE A 391 32.91 -71.03 10.37
C PHE A 391 32.60 -70.02 11.47
N ALA A 392 32.37 -70.45 12.71
CA ALA A 392 32.31 -69.57 13.87
C ALA A 392 33.66 -68.90 14.16
N LEU A 393 34.77 -69.63 14.02
CA LEU A 393 36.12 -69.07 14.14
C LEU A 393 36.39 -68.06 13.01
N ILE A 394 36.00 -68.37 11.78
CA ILE A 394 36.08 -67.43 10.65
C ILE A 394 35.22 -66.18 10.93
N ARG A 395 34.01 -66.34 11.48
CA ARG A 395 33.14 -65.23 11.89
C ARG A 395 33.81 -64.33 12.93
N LEU A 396 34.61 -64.90 13.83
CA LEU A 396 35.39 -64.14 14.82
C LEU A 396 36.68 -63.51 14.24
N GLY A 397 36.92 -63.64 12.93
CA GLY A 397 38.09 -63.10 12.25
C GLY A 397 39.31 -64.03 12.27
N ILE A 398 39.17 -65.26 12.75
CA ILE A 398 40.22 -66.29 12.69
C ILE A 398 40.03 -67.06 11.38
N SER A 399 40.50 -66.48 10.27
CA SER A 399 40.39 -67.08 8.92
C SER A 399 41.59 -67.94 8.52
N ASP A 400 42.70 -67.82 9.25
CA ASP A 400 43.93 -68.58 9.05
C ASP A 400 43.68 -70.08 9.31
N THR A 401 43.87 -70.89 8.28
CA THR A 401 43.62 -72.34 8.32
C THR A 401 44.54 -73.03 9.32
N GLU A 402 45.75 -72.52 9.54
CA GLU A 402 46.72 -73.03 10.53
C GLU A 402 46.23 -72.82 11.96
N LYS A 403 45.69 -71.64 12.24
CA LYS A 403 45.13 -71.33 13.55
C LYS A 403 43.87 -72.14 13.83
N ILE A 404 42.98 -72.27 12.84
CA ILE A 404 41.76 -73.11 12.98
C ILE A 404 42.15 -74.57 13.22
N ALA A 405 43.12 -75.09 12.45
CA ALA A 405 43.64 -76.45 12.61
C ALA A 405 44.24 -76.68 13.99
N CYS A 406 45.00 -75.72 14.50
CA CYS A 406 45.57 -75.74 15.84
C CYS A 406 44.48 -75.74 16.93
N ILE A 407 43.50 -74.83 16.85
CA ILE A 407 42.43 -74.68 17.85
C ILE A 407 41.52 -75.92 17.89
N LEU A 408 41.20 -76.49 16.73
CA LEU A 408 40.31 -77.64 16.62
C LEU A 408 41.07 -78.99 16.69
N GLU A 409 42.41 -78.98 16.74
CA GLU A 409 43.31 -80.14 16.69
C GLU A 409 43.06 -81.08 15.51
N TYR A 410 42.89 -80.48 14.32
CA TYR A 410 42.83 -81.22 13.06
C TYR A 410 44.07 -80.93 12.22
N SER A 411 44.37 -81.79 11.24
CA SER A 411 45.39 -81.47 10.26
C SER A 411 44.92 -80.32 9.36
N MET A 412 45.88 -79.56 8.82
CA MET A 412 45.60 -78.52 7.81
C MET A 412 44.76 -79.04 6.66
N ASN A 413 45.10 -80.23 6.16
CA ASN A 413 44.37 -80.89 5.07
C ASN A 413 42.93 -81.21 5.48
N THR A 414 42.71 -81.60 6.73
CA THR A 414 41.38 -81.88 7.27
C THR A 414 40.53 -80.62 7.31
N ILE A 415 41.04 -79.50 7.85
CA ILE A 415 40.30 -78.22 7.87
C ILE A 415 40.04 -77.72 6.45
N TYR A 416 41.02 -77.81 5.56
CA TYR A 416 40.85 -77.44 4.14
C TYR A 416 39.72 -78.24 3.49
N ASN A 417 39.69 -79.55 3.70
CA ASN A 417 38.64 -80.43 3.18
C ASN A 417 37.26 -80.12 3.79
N TYR A 418 37.18 -79.84 5.10
CA TYR A 418 35.94 -79.41 5.73
C TYR A 418 35.42 -78.09 5.12
N LYS A 419 36.29 -77.08 4.96
CA LYS A 419 35.94 -75.80 4.33
C LYS A 419 35.46 -75.99 2.89
N ALA A 420 36.24 -76.68 2.07
CA ALA A 420 35.93 -76.90 0.66
C ALA A 420 34.60 -77.67 0.48
N ARG A 421 34.38 -78.72 1.27
CA ARG A 421 33.15 -79.53 1.23
C ARG A 421 31.91 -78.72 1.60
N ILE A 422 32.02 -77.83 2.58
CA ILE A 422 30.90 -77.01 3.01
C ILE A 422 30.63 -75.90 2.00
N LYS A 423 31.66 -75.19 1.56
CA LYS A 423 31.52 -74.15 0.52
C LYS A 423 30.86 -74.69 -0.75
N SER A 424 31.28 -75.87 -1.23
CA SER A 424 30.73 -76.47 -2.44
C SER A 424 29.24 -76.84 -2.36
N ARG A 425 28.64 -76.85 -1.16
CA ARG A 425 27.21 -77.14 -0.94
C ARG A 425 26.38 -75.88 -0.72
N SER A 426 27.02 -74.71 -0.63
CA SER A 426 26.33 -73.45 -0.44
C SER A 426 25.58 -73.02 -1.71
N LEU A 427 24.53 -72.23 -1.52
CA LEU A 427 23.84 -71.51 -2.58
C LEU A 427 24.68 -70.33 -3.15
N LEU A 428 25.76 -69.95 -2.46
CA LEU A 428 26.62 -68.83 -2.84
C LEU A 428 27.87 -69.29 -3.61
N PRO A 429 28.45 -68.42 -4.47
CA PRO A 429 29.79 -68.63 -5.01
C PRO A 429 30.82 -68.83 -3.90
N ASN A 430 31.82 -69.70 -4.14
CA ASN A 430 32.84 -70.05 -3.13
C ASN A 430 33.64 -68.86 -2.59
N ASP A 431 33.83 -67.84 -3.43
CA ASP A 431 34.58 -66.63 -3.11
C ASP A 431 33.77 -65.71 -2.17
N ASP A 432 32.44 -65.69 -2.32
CA ASP A 432 31.54 -64.85 -1.52
C ASP A 432 31.12 -65.50 -0.19
N PHE A 433 31.37 -66.81 -0.03
CA PHE A 433 30.88 -67.58 1.11
C PHE A 433 31.44 -67.08 2.44
N GLU A 434 32.75 -66.81 2.52
CA GLU A 434 33.36 -66.34 3.79
C GLU A 434 32.91 -64.91 4.15
N ASP A 435 32.68 -64.06 3.15
CA ASP A 435 32.13 -62.71 3.38
C ASP A 435 30.69 -62.76 3.87
N ALA A 436 29.88 -63.70 3.37
CA ALA A 436 28.54 -63.95 3.88
C ALA A 436 28.57 -64.44 5.34
N ILE A 437 29.52 -65.32 5.69
CA ILE A 437 29.76 -65.74 7.08
C ILE A 437 30.14 -64.54 7.94
N LEU A 438 31.09 -63.70 7.52
CA LEU A 438 31.50 -62.50 8.26
C LEU A 438 30.35 -61.50 8.46
N SER A 439 29.39 -61.47 7.53
CA SER A 439 28.23 -60.58 7.54
C SER A 439 27.08 -61.05 8.43
N ILE A 440 27.16 -62.27 9.00
CA ILE A 440 26.18 -62.74 9.99
C ILE A 440 26.20 -61.77 11.17
N LYS A 441 25.04 -61.15 11.47
CA LYS A 441 24.99 -60.06 12.44
C LYS A 441 25.10 -60.59 13.87
N THR A 442 25.79 -59.83 14.72
CA THR A 442 25.53 -59.88 16.17
C THR A 442 24.12 -59.37 16.45
N LEU A 443 23.63 -59.53 17.67
CA LEU A 443 22.44 -58.83 18.16
C LEU A 443 22.39 -57.35 17.72
#